data_AF-A0A5M7PM44-F1
#
_entry.id   AF-A0A5M7PM44-F1
#
_cell.length_a   1.000
_cell.length_b   1.000
_cell.length_c   1.000
_cell.angle_alpha   90.00
_cell.angle_beta   90.00
_cell.angle_gamma   90.00
#
_symmetry.space_group_name_H-M   'P 1'
#
loop_
_entity.id
_entity.type
_entity.pdbx_description
1 polymer ?
#
loop_
_entity_poly.entity_id
_entity_poly.type
_entity_poly.pdbx_seq_one_letter_code
_entity_poly.pdbx_strand_id
1 'polypeptide(L)'
;MKNTGKFSSSLLHPRYWFTWFGLSVLWLIVQLPYPLLMRLGAGAGKISRHFLQRRERITRRNIELCFPGISEEKTEHMIAGNFASLGMALAETGIAWFWSDRAVKRLFKVSGMDNLHAAQNE
;
A
#
# COMPACT_ATOMS: atom_id res chain seq x y z
N MET A 1 3.56 -7.93 -29.77
CA MET A 1 3.25 -6.64 -29.10
C MET A 1 1.77 -6.62 -28.78
N LYS A 2 1.38 -6.53 -27.50
CA LYS A 2 -0.04 -6.53 -27.10
C LYS A 2 -0.72 -5.31 -27.71
N ASN A 3 -1.83 -5.51 -28.41
CA ASN A 3 -2.72 -4.45 -28.88
C ASN A 3 -3.22 -3.68 -27.64
N THR A 4 -2.56 -2.58 -27.30
CA THR A 4 -3.04 -1.67 -26.27
C THR A 4 -4.32 -1.06 -26.80
N GLY A 5 -5.45 -1.29 -26.11
CA GLY A 5 -6.74 -0.74 -26.51
C GLY A 5 -6.60 0.75 -26.80
N LYS A 6 -7.02 1.18 -28.00
CA LYS A 6 -7.00 2.60 -28.37
C LYS A 6 -7.89 3.35 -27.37
N PHE A 7 -7.39 4.46 -26.83
CA PHE A 7 -8.17 5.33 -25.96
C PHE A 7 -9.45 5.75 -26.70
N SER A 8 -10.60 5.44 -26.12
CA SER A 8 -11.90 5.81 -26.67
C SER A 8 -12.40 7.07 -25.99
N SER A 9 -12.85 8.05 -26.76
CA SER A 9 -13.48 9.27 -26.26
C SER A 9 -14.73 8.99 -25.40
N SER A 10 -15.32 7.79 -25.51
CA SER A 10 -16.40 7.34 -24.62
C SER A 10 -16.01 7.31 -23.13
N LEU A 11 -14.71 7.20 -22.81
CA LEU A 11 -14.21 7.24 -21.43
C LEU A 11 -14.25 8.64 -20.80
N LEU A 12 -14.45 9.70 -21.60
CA LEU A 12 -14.61 11.07 -21.14
C LEU A 12 -16.07 11.45 -20.82
N HIS A 13 -17.00 10.51 -20.98
CA HIS A 13 -18.42 10.75 -20.69
C HIS A 13 -18.61 11.23 -19.24
N PRO A 14 -19.54 12.17 -18.95
CA PRO A 14 -19.75 12.73 -17.60
C PRO A 14 -19.95 11.70 -16.49
N ARG A 15 -20.44 10.50 -16.85
CA ARG A 15 -20.55 9.33 -15.96
C ARG A 15 -19.22 8.96 -15.29
N TYR A 16 -18.09 9.17 -15.96
CA TYR A 16 -16.75 8.82 -15.47
C TYR A 16 -16.01 9.97 -14.80
N TRP A 17 -16.60 11.17 -14.72
CA TRP A 17 -15.92 12.32 -14.13
C TRP A 17 -15.52 12.11 -12.67
N PHE A 18 -16.34 11.41 -11.87
CA PHE A 18 -15.96 11.07 -10.49
C PHE A 18 -14.73 10.15 -10.44
N THR A 19 -14.64 9.19 -11.36
CA THR A 19 -13.47 8.30 -11.47
C THR A 19 -12.24 9.09 -11.89
N TRP A 20 -12.36 9.96 -12.89
CA TRP A 20 -11.27 10.84 -13.33
C TRP A 20 -10.82 11.80 -12.24
N PHE A 21 -11.78 12.37 -11.49
CA PHE A 21 -11.49 13.21 -10.34
C PHE A 21 -10.72 12.44 -9.27
N GLY A 22 -11.20 11.26 -8.87
CA GLY A 22 -10.51 10.41 -7.89
C GLY A 22 -9.10 10.01 -8.34
N LEU A 23 -8.93 9.68 -9.62
CA LEU A 23 -7.63 9.37 -10.20
C LEU A 23 -6.70 10.58 -10.21
N SER A 24 -7.22 11.77 -10.50
CA SER A 24 -6.45 13.02 -10.52
C SER A 24 -6.00 13.39 -9.11
N VAL A 25 -6.88 13.24 -8.11
CA VAL A 25 -6.54 13.45 -6.69
C VAL A 25 -5.48 12.44 -6.25
N LEU A 26 -5.63 11.16 -6.59
CA LEU A 26 -4.63 10.14 -6.29
C LEU A 26 -3.27 10.48 -6.93
N TRP A 27 -3.28 10.88 -8.20
CA TRP A 27 -2.08 11.27 -8.91
C TRP A 27 -1.38 12.46 -8.24
N LEU A 28 -2.13 13.50 -7.83
CA LEU A 28 -1.60 14.66 -7.10
C LEU A 28 -0.99 14.27 -5.75
N ILE A 29 -1.67 13.42 -4.98
CA ILE A 29 -1.16 12.94 -3.69
C ILE A 29 0.17 12.21 -3.89
N VAL A 30 0.27 11.34 -4.90
CA VAL A 30 1.46 10.53 -5.16
C VAL A 30 2.66 11.37 -5.64
N GLN A 31 2.47 12.61 -6.10
CA GLN A 31 3.60 13.52 -6.38
C GLN A 31 4.36 13.98 -5.13
N LEU A 32 3.80 13.78 -3.93
CA LEU A 32 4.43 14.18 -2.68
C LEU A 32 5.70 13.36 -2.38
N PRO A 33 6.69 13.93 -1.64
CA PRO A 33 7.86 13.18 -1.21
C PRO A 33 7.51 11.95 -0.37
N TYR A 34 8.29 10.87 -0.52
CA TYR A 34 8.05 9.59 0.17
C TYR A 34 7.77 9.71 1.68
N PRO A 35 8.52 10.50 2.49
CA PRO A 35 8.24 10.60 3.92
C PRO A 35 6.86 11.17 4.23
N LEU A 36 6.37 12.09 3.39
CA LEU A 36 5.05 12.69 3.56
C LEU A 36 3.95 11.69 3.20
N LEU A 37 4.13 10.94 2.11
CA LEU A 37 3.23 9.84 1.74
C LEU A 37 3.11 8.80 2.85
N MET A 38 4.23 8.41 3.46
CA MET A 38 4.22 7.43 4.56
C MET A 38 3.52 7.97 5.80
N ARG A 39 3.70 9.26 6.14
CA ARG A 39 2.98 9.90 7.25
C ARG A 39 1.48 9.98 7.00
N LEU A 40 1.07 10.37 5.79
CA LEU A 40 -0.33 10.41 5.39
C LEU A 40 -0.95 9.02 5.40
N GLY A 41 -0.27 8.03 4.82
CA GLY A 41 -0.69 6.62 4.82
C GLY A 41 -0.83 6.08 6.24
N ALA A 42 0.18 6.25 7.08
CA ALA A 42 0.14 5.82 8.48
C ALA A 42 -0.99 6.50 9.27
N GLY A 43 -1.20 7.80 9.07
CA GLY A 43 -2.30 8.56 9.68
C GLY A 43 -3.67 8.04 9.24
N ALA A 44 -3.88 7.87 7.94
CA ALA A 44 -5.11 7.30 7.38
C ALA A 44 -5.35 5.88 7.91
N GLY A 45 -4.31 5.06 8.00
CA GLY A 45 -4.36 3.72 8.58
C GLY A 45 -4.81 3.71 10.04
N LYS A 46 -4.23 4.60 10.87
CA LYS A 46 -4.63 4.77 12.29
C LYS A 46 -6.09 5.20 12.43
N ILE A 47 -6.55 6.15 11.61
CA ILE A 47 -7.95 6.59 11.61
C ILE A 47 -8.86 5.43 11.18
N SER A 48 -8.45 4.67 10.16
CA SER A 48 -9.23 3.54 9.63
C SER A 48 -9.52 2.45 10.66
N ARG A 49 -8.65 2.29 11.68
CA ARG A 49 -8.84 1.37 12.80
C ARG A 49 -10.21 1.57 13.47
N HIS A 50 -10.63 2.82 13.63
CA HIS A 50 -11.87 3.18 14.32
C HIS A 50 -13.12 2.76 13.53
N PHE A 51 -13.01 2.73 12.19
CA PHE A 51 -14.09 2.33 11.29
C PHE A 51 -14.06 0.83 10.97
N LEU A 52 -12.89 0.20 11.01
CA LEU A 52 -12.67 -1.19 10.58
C LEU A 52 -12.59 -2.18 11.76
N GLN A 53 -13.54 -2.11 12.69
CA GLN A 53 -13.59 -2.95 13.89
C GLN A 53 -13.47 -4.47 13.58
N ARG A 54 -14.06 -4.92 12.47
CA ARG A 54 -13.93 -6.31 12.02
C ARG A 54 -12.48 -6.68 11.69
N ARG A 55 -11.74 -5.79 11.01
CA ARG A 55 -10.32 -6.03 10.68
C ARG A 55 -9.45 -6.00 11.92
N GLU A 56 -9.79 -5.18 12.91
CA GLU A 56 -9.09 -5.15 14.18
C GLU A 56 -9.19 -6.48 14.91
N ARG A 57 -10.41 -7.02 15.04
CA ARG A 57 -10.62 -8.33 15.68
C ARG A 57 -9.84 -9.45 15.00
N ILE A 58 -9.79 -9.45 13.67
CA ILE A 58 -9.01 -10.43 12.90
C ILE A 58 -7.51 -10.26 13.18
N THR A 59 -7.01 -9.02 13.16
CA THR A 59 -5.59 -8.72 13.42
C THR A 59 -5.20 -9.17 14.83
N ARG A 60 -6.01 -8.87 15.84
CA ARG A 60 -5.78 -9.31 17.22
C ARG A 60 -5.68 -10.83 17.30
N ARG A 61 -6.67 -11.53 16.72
CA ARG A 61 -6.68 -12.99 16.74
C ARG A 61 -5.45 -13.59 16.06
N ASN A 62 -5.01 -13.01 14.94
CA ASN A 62 -3.80 -13.45 14.26
C ASN A 62 -2.55 -13.24 15.13
N ILE A 63 -2.45 -12.11 15.84
CA ILE A 63 -1.31 -11.83 16.73
C ILE A 63 -1.29 -12.82 17.91
N GLU A 64 -2.43 -13.06 18.56
CA GLU A 64 -2.54 -14.05 19.65
C GLU A 64 -2.10 -15.45 19.21
N LEU A 65 -2.47 -15.85 17.99
CA LEU A 65 -2.11 -17.15 17.43
C LEU A 65 -0.63 -17.24 17.03
N CYS A 66 -0.08 -16.19 16.42
CA CYS A 66 1.31 -16.16 15.98
C CYS A 66 2.31 -15.95 17.12
N PHE A 67 1.90 -15.24 18.18
CA PHE A 67 2.77 -14.86 19.30
C PHE A 67 2.13 -15.23 20.64
N PRO A 68 2.02 -16.54 20.95
CA PRO A 68 1.46 -16.98 22.22
C PRO A 68 2.29 -16.41 23.39
N GLY A 69 1.62 -15.79 24.37
CA GLY A 69 2.26 -15.26 25.59
C GLY A 69 2.78 -13.82 25.50
N ILE A 70 2.48 -13.10 24.42
CA ILE A 70 2.76 -11.66 24.33
C ILE A 70 1.87 -10.85 25.29
N SER A 71 2.39 -9.76 25.87
CA SER A 71 1.62 -8.88 26.75
C SER A 71 0.56 -8.08 25.98
N GLU A 72 -0.55 -7.75 26.65
CA GLU A 72 -1.66 -6.98 26.04
C GLU A 72 -1.17 -5.63 25.47
N GLU A 73 -0.27 -4.95 26.18
CA GLU A 73 0.32 -3.69 25.72
C GLU A 73 1.07 -3.84 24.39
N LYS A 74 1.85 -4.92 24.24
CA LYS A 74 2.58 -5.21 23.01
C LYS A 74 1.63 -5.61 21.88
N THR A 75 0.58 -6.37 22.19
CA THR A 75 -0.50 -6.69 21.24
C THR A 75 -1.13 -5.42 20.69
N GLU A 76 -1.51 -4.48 21.55
CA GLU A 76 -2.07 -3.18 21.12
C GLU A 76 -1.12 -2.39 20.22
N HIS A 77 0.16 -2.33 20.59
CA HIS A 77 1.17 -1.64 19.79
C HIS A 77 1.33 -2.30 18.40
N MET A 78 1.33 -3.63 18.33
CA MET A 78 1.40 -4.37 17.07
C MET A 78 0.14 -4.16 16.21
N ILE A 79 -1.05 -4.16 16.80
CA ILE A 79 -2.30 -3.87 16.10
C ILE A 79 -2.24 -2.45 15.51
N ALA A 80 -1.89 -1.45 16.30
CA ALA A 80 -1.76 -0.07 15.84
C ALA A 80 -0.72 0.07 14.72
N GLY A 81 0.42 -0.62 14.85
CA GLY A 81 1.46 -0.69 13.82
C GLY A 81 0.99 -1.37 12.54
N ASN A 82 0.19 -2.43 12.64
CA ASN A 82 -0.39 -3.12 11.48
C ASN A 82 -1.35 -2.21 10.71
N PHE A 83 -2.21 -1.47 11.40
CA PHE A 83 -3.11 -0.50 10.75
C PHE A 83 -2.35 0.66 10.10
N ALA A 84 -1.31 1.19 10.76
CA ALA A 84 -0.45 2.18 10.14
C ALA A 84 0.23 1.62 8.88
N SER A 85 0.72 0.39 8.94
CA SER A 85 1.35 -0.30 7.81
C SER A 85 0.38 -0.56 6.66
N LEU A 86 -0.87 -0.91 6.97
CA LEU A 86 -1.93 -1.06 5.97
C LEU A 86 -2.17 0.25 5.20
N GLY A 87 -2.20 1.38 5.91
CA GLY A 87 -2.36 2.69 5.27
C GLY A 87 -1.12 3.11 4.46
N MET A 88 0.09 2.80 4.95
CA MET A 88 1.33 2.99 4.17
C MET A 88 1.32 2.15 2.89
N ALA A 89 0.89 0.89 2.95
CA ALA A 89 0.81 0.00 1.79
C ALA A 89 -0.13 0.53 0.68
N LEU A 90 -1.21 1.22 1.05
CA LEU A 90 -2.07 1.90 0.08
C LEU A 90 -1.34 3.05 -0.63
N ALA A 91 -0.55 3.82 0.11
CA ALA A 91 0.29 4.87 -0.48
C ALA A 91 1.39 4.28 -1.37
N GLU A 92 2.04 3.19 -0.95
CA GLU A 92 3.05 2.48 -1.74
C GLU A 92 2.46 1.88 -3.02
N THR A 93 1.21 1.39 -2.99
CA THR A 93 0.50 0.95 -4.20
C THR A 93 0.32 2.11 -5.19
N GLY A 94 -0.02 3.30 -4.70
CA GLY A 94 -0.06 4.50 -5.53
C GLY A 94 1.31 4.84 -6.13
N ILE A 95 2.38 4.76 -5.33
CA ILE A 95 3.76 4.95 -5.80
C ILE A 95 4.09 3.95 -6.91
N ALA A 96 3.77 2.65 -6.73
CA ALA A 96 4.03 1.61 -7.72
C ALA A 96 3.32 1.85 -9.05
N TRP A 97 2.18 2.55 -9.06
CA TRP A 97 1.45 2.86 -10.29
C TRP A 97 1.95 4.10 -11.02
N PHE A 98 2.39 5.13 -10.30
CA PHE A 98 2.68 6.44 -10.90
C PHE A 98 4.17 6.84 -10.90
N TRP A 99 5.00 6.27 -10.02
CA TRP A 99 6.43 6.58 -10.01
C TRP A 99 7.20 5.76 -11.05
N SER A 100 8.30 6.33 -11.53
CA SER A 100 9.24 5.60 -12.38
C SER A 100 9.99 4.52 -11.60
N ASP A 101 10.34 3.42 -12.25
CA ASP A 101 11.18 2.35 -11.68
C ASP A 101 12.46 2.89 -11.02
N ARG A 102 13.08 3.91 -11.62
CA ARG A 102 14.30 4.53 -11.08
C ARG A 102 14.05 5.21 -9.74
N ALA A 103 12.90 5.85 -9.57
CA ALA A 103 12.55 6.48 -8.31
C ALA A 103 12.29 5.43 -7.22
N VAL A 104 11.54 4.38 -7.56
CA VAL A 104 11.18 3.29 -6.63
C VAL A 104 12.41 2.48 -6.21
N LYS A 105 13.32 2.16 -7.14
CA LYS A 105 14.58 1.42 -6.83
C LYS A 105 15.48 2.11 -5.81
N ARG A 106 15.33 3.43 -5.60
CA ARG A 106 16.08 4.17 -4.57
C ARG A 106 15.50 3.99 -3.16
N LEU A 107 14.30 3.44 -3.04
CA LEU A 107 13.57 3.30 -1.76
C LEU A 107 13.84 1.96 -1.05
N PHE A 108 14.33 0.94 -1.76
CA PHE A 108 14.52 -0.40 -1.19
C PHE A 108 15.87 -1.00 -1.56
N LYS A 109 16.26 -2.02 -0.80
CA LYS A 109 17.41 -2.89 -1.09
C LYS A 109 16.91 -4.33 -1.18
N VAL A 110 17.49 -5.11 -2.08
CA VAL A 110 17.16 -6.52 -2.25
C VAL A 110 18.26 -7.37 -1.64
N SER A 111 17.88 -8.40 -0.90
CA SER A 111 18.80 -9.41 -0.33
C SER A 111 18.44 -10.79 -0.88
N GLY A 112 19.42 -11.67 -1.05
CA GLY A 112 19.21 -13.04 -1.53
C GLY A 112 18.99 -13.18 -3.04
N MET A 113 19.45 -12.23 -3.85
CA MET A 113 19.38 -12.32 -5.32
C MET A 113 20.12 -13.55 -5.87
N ASP A 114 21.18 -13.98 -5.20
CA ASP A 114 21.98 -15.14 -5.61
C ASP A 114 21.14 -16.44 -5.59
N ASN A 115 20.26 -16.59 -4.60
CA ASN A 115 19.36 -17.74 -4.49
C ASN A 115 18.38 -17.81 -5.67
N LEU A 116 17.88 -16.64 -6.11
CA LEU A 116 16.98 -16.56 -7.26
C LEU A 116 17.72 -16.95 -8.55
N HIS A 117 18.94 -16.45 -8.74
CA HIS A 117 19.75 -16.78 -9.91
C HIS A 117 20.15 -18.25 -9.96
N ALA A 118 20.47 -18.85 -8.81
CA ALA A 118 20.74 -20.29 -8.73
C ALA A 118 19.54 -21.12 -9.20
N ALA A 119 18.34 -20.82 -8.69
CA ALA A 119 17.11 -21.54 -9.04
C ALA A 119 16.63 -21.34 -10.49
N GLN A 120 17.08 -20.27 -11.18
CA GLN A 120 16.76 -20.05 -12.60
C GLN A 120 17.69 -20.81 -13.55
N ASN A 121 18.85 -21.24 -13.05
CA ASN A 121 19.87 -21.94 -13.83
C ASN A 121 19.83 -23.47 -13.64
N GLU A 122 18.99 -23.96 -12.72
CA GLU A 122 18.59 -25.38 -12.61
C GLU A 122 17.49 -25.73 -13.62
#